data_AF-A0A846U9T1-F1
#
_entry.id   AF-A0A846U9T1-F1
#
_cell.length_a   1.000
_cell.length_b   1.000
_cell.length_c   1.000
_cell.angle_alpha   90.00
_cell.angle_beta   90.00
_cell.angle_gamma   90.00
#
_symmetry.space_group_name_H-M   'P 1'
#
loop_
_entity.id
_entity.type
_entity.pdbx_description
1 polymer ?
#
loop_
_entity_poly.entity_id
_entity_poly.type
_entity_poly.pdbx_seq_one_letter_code
_entity_poly.pdbx_strand_id
1 'polypeptide(L)'
;MHTQTTSAPSLAIDVLARDTLERLSEGDLATVRESEFIFAALAKHRERTSRLTYLPLGICRNCEERCAPGETYCDDDCRIDHQQRECRAARLRA
;
A
#
# COMPACT_ATOMS: atom_id res chain seq x y z
N MET A 1 23.66 -33.85 44.25
CA MET A 1 22.99 -33.57 42.97
C MET A 1 21.56 -33.15 43.29
N HIS A 2 21.28 -31.85 43.35
CA HIS A 2 19.93 -31.34 43.65
C HIS A 2 19.40 -30.66 42.38
N THR A 3 18.36 -31.25 41.81
CA THR A 3 17.63 -30.71 40.64
C THR A 3 16.67 -29.63 41.13
N GLN A 4 16.95 -28.38 40.74
CA GLN A 4 16.03 -27.27 40.94
C GLN A 4 14.89 -27.40 39.92
N THR A 5 13.68 -27.61 40.42
CA THR A 5 12.45 -27.45 39.64
C THR A 5 12.18 -25.95 39.51
N THR A 6 12.55 -25.37 38.38
CA THR A 6 12.10 -24.03 38.00
C THR A 6 10.67 -24.11 37.48
N SER A 7 9.71 -23.79 38.34
CA SER A 7 8.34 -23.51 37.95
C SER A 7 8.32 -22.33 36.97
N ALA A 8 8.01 -22.60 35.70
CA ALA A 8 7.72 -21.55 34.73
C ALA A 8 6.45 -20.78 35.17
N PRO A 9 6.42 -19.45 35.05
CA PRO A 9 5.24 -18.68 35.41
C PRO A 9 4.12 -18.93 34.40
N SER A 10 2.93 -19.23 34.91
CA SER A 10 1.64 -19.30 34.21
C SER A 10 1.26 -17.97 33.52
N LEU A 11 1.96 -17.63 32.43
CA LEU A 11 1.68 -16.45 31.60
C LEU A 11 1.21 -16.83 30.19
N ALA A 12 0.61 -18.00 30.04
CA ALA A 12 0.07 -18.44 28.76
C ALA A 12 -1.13 -19.33 29.03
N ILE A 13 -2.32 -18.74 29.21
CA ILE A 13 -3.58 -19.05 28.53
C ILE A 13 -4.59 -18.00 29.04
N ASP A 14 -4.54 -16.77 28.54
CA ASP A 14 -5.72 -15.88 28.62
C ASP A 14 -5.77 -14.83 27.50
N VAL A 15 -5.07 -15.10 26.40
CA VAL A 15 -5.10 -14.27 25.18
C VAL A 15 -6.06 -14.88 24.14
N LEU A 16 -6.67 -16.04 24.43
CA LEU A 16 -7.50 -16.80 23.49
C LEU A 16 -8.98 -16.94 23.86
N ALA A 17 -9.42 -16.39 24.98
CA ALA A 17 -10.86 -16.25 25.26
C ALA A 17 -11.35 -14.87 24.82
N ARG A 18 -11.01 -14.45 23.58
CA ARG A 18 -11.80 -13.39 22.95
C ARG A 18 -13.16 -14.01 22.75
N ASP A 19 -14.17 -13.53 23.48
CA ASP A 19 -15.53 -14.02 23.36
C ASP A 19 -15.97 -13.89 21.88
N THR A 20 -15.94 -15.01 21.16
CA THR A 20 -16.36 -15.07 19.75
C THR A 20 -17.88 -15.11 19.62
N LEU A 21 -18.61 -15.11 20.74
CA LEU A 21 -20.07 -15.09 20.77
C LEU A 21 -20.62 -13.65 20.85
N GLU A 22 -19.79 -12.68 21.22
CA GLU A 22 -20.18 -11.28 21.23
C GLU A 22 -20.36 -10.77 19.79
N ARG A 23 -21.60 -10.41 19.45
CA ARG A 23 -21.90 -9.76 18.17
C ARG A 23 -21.31 -8.35 18.21
N LEU A 24 -20.51 -8.01 17.20
CA LEU A 24 -20.05 -6.65 16.99
C LEU A 24 -21.24 -5.68 16.96
N SER A 25 -21.15 -4.63 17.76
CA SER A 25 -22.11 -3.53 17.69
C SER A 25 -21.96 -2.79 16.36
N GLU A 26 -22.92 -1.93 16.02
CA GLU A 26 -22.83 -1.10 14.82
C GLU A 26 -21.59 -0.18 14.84
N GLY A 27 -21.21 0.33 16.03
CA GLY A 27 -20.01 1.15 16.21
C GLY A 27 -18.71 0.37 16.00
N ASP A 28 -18.68 -0.89 16.43
CA ASP A 28 -17.52 -1.77 16.20
C ASP A 28 -17.39 -2.10 14.71
N LEU A 29 -18.51 -2.40 14.04
CA LEU A 29 -18.53 -2.62 12.59
C LEU A 29 -18.08 -1.38 11.79
N ALA A 30 -18.49 -0.19 12.22
CA ALA A 30 -18.04 1.06 11.61
C ALA A 30 -16.51 1.23 11.76
N THR A 31 -15.97 0.96 12.95
CA THR A 31 -14.53 1.02 13.24
C THR A 31 -13.73 0.02 12.41
N VAL A 32 -14.26 -1.21 12.26
CA VAL A 32 -13.64 -2.24 11.40
C VAL A 32 -13.60 -1.78 9.95
N ARG A 33 -14.71 -1.26 9.41
CA ARG A 33 -14.77 -0.75 8.03
C ARG A 33 -13.84 0.42 7.78
N GLU A 34 -13.73 1.35 8.74
CA GLU A 34 -12.78 2.46 8.66
C GLU A 34 -11.34 1.94 8.60
N SER A 35 -11.01 0.98 9.47
CA SER A 35 -9.69 0.34 9.50
C SER A 35 -9.38 -0.35 8.17
N GLU A 36 -10.32 -1.15 7.64
CA GLU A 36 -10.19 -1.81 6.33
C GLU A 36 -9.96 -0.80 5.21
N PHE A 37 -10.69 0.31 5.20
CA PHE A 37 -10.50 1.38 4.22
C PHE A 37 -9.11 1.99 4.29
N ILE A 38 -8.63 2.34 5.49
CA ILE A 38 -7.30 2.91 5.71
C ILE A 38 -6.22 1.94 5.26
N PHE A 39 -6.31 0.67 5.65
CA PHE A 39 -5.33 -0.35 5.24
C PHE A 39 -5.31 -0.56 3.73
N ALA A 40 -6.48 -0.61 3.08
CA ALA A 40 -6.57 -0.73 1.63
C ALA A 40 -5.98 0.50 0.92
N ALA A 41 -6.22 1.71 1.43
CA ALA A 41 -5.64 2.94 0.87
C ALA A 41 -4.11 2.95 0.99
N LEU A 42 -3.57 2.57 2.16
CA LEU A 42 -2.12 2.47 2.38
C LEU A 42 -1.48 1.40 1.49
N ALA A 43 -2.11 0.23 1.34
CA ALA A 43 -1.64 -0.82 0.46
C ALA A 43 -1.56 -0.35 -1.01
N LYS A 44 -2.62 0.31 -1.50
CA LYS A 44 -2.64 0.91 -2.85
C LYS A 44 -1.58 1.98 -3.03
N HIS A 45 -1.33 2.81 -2.01
CA HIS A 45 -0.29 3.83 -2.07
C HIS A 45 1.11 3.21 -2.15
N ARG A 46 1.39 2.17 -1.35
CA ARG A 46 2.67 1.43 -1.38
C ARG A 46 2.90 0.75 -2.73
N GLU A 47 1.86 0.14 -3.31
CA GLU A 47 1.95 -0.47 -4.64
C GLU A 47 2.20 0.58 -5.75
N ARG A 48 1.57 1.76 -5.66
CA ARG A 48 1.83 2.83 -6.61
C ARG A 48 3.26 3.35 -6.50
N THR A 49 3.72 3.61 -5.29
CA THR A 49 5.08 4.14 -5.05
C THR A 49 6.17 3.13 -5.42
N SER A 50 5.96 1.83 -5.20
CA SER A 50 6.92 0.81 -5.65
C SER A 50 7.02 0.67 -7.16
N ARG A 51 5.96 1.04 -7.90
CA ARG A 51 5.94 1.08 -9.37
C ARG A 51 6.46 2.39 -9.97
N LEU A 52 6.69 3.43 -9.17
CA LEU A 52 7.29 4.65 -9.68
C LEU A 52 8.77 4.39 -9.96
N THR A 53 9.07 4.02 -11.20
CA THR A 53 10.44 4.09 -11.72
C THR A 53 10.80 5.56 -11.86
N TYR A 54 11.72 6.04 -11.02
CA TYR A 54 12.31 7.36 -11.19
C TYR A 54 13.18 7.35 -12.44
N LEU A 55 12.65 7.86 -13.55
CA LEU A 55 13.49 8.24 -14.68
C LEU A 55 14.33 9.46 -14.25
N PRO A 56 15.62 9.50 -14.62
CA PRO A 56 16.42 10.69 -14.39
C PRO A 56 15.80 11.88 -15.15
N LEU A 57 15.77 13.04 -14.51
CA LEU A 57 15.34 14.29 -15.15
C LEU A 57 16.18 14.55 -16.40
N GLY A 58 15.56 15.08 -17.45
CA GLY A 58 16.20 15.23 -18.77
C GLY A 58 16.13 13.99 -19.65
N ILE A 59 15.40 12.95 -19.25
CA ILE A 59 14.95 11.85 -20.11
C ILE A 59 13.42 11.86 -20.17
N CYS A 60 12.87 11.90 -21.38
CA CYS A 60 11.43 11.95 -21.58
C CYS A 60 10.76 10.66 -21.08
N ARG A 61 9.74 10.78 -20.24
CA ARG A 61 8.95 9.65 -19.74
C ARG A 61 8.06 8.97 -20.81
N ASN A 62 7.86 9.62 -21.95
CA ASN A 62 7.03 9.11 -23.04
C ASN A 62 7.84 8.36 -24.10
N CYS A 63 8.83 9.03 -24.71
CA CYS A 63 9.61 8.52 -25.84
C CYS A 63 11.03 8.09 -25.46
N GLU A 64 11.46 8.31 -24.21
CA GLU A 64 12.78 7.95 -23.68
C GLU A 64 13.98 8.70 -24.31
N GLU A 65 13.72 9.70 -25.14
CA GLU A 65 14.75 10.59 -25.68
C GLU A 65 15.25 11.61 -24.64
N ARG A 66 16.44 12.17 -24.88
CA ARG A 66 16.99 13.26 -24.05
C ARG A 66 16.21 14.54 -24.28
N CYS A 67 15.77 15.18 -23.20
CA CYS A 67 15.14 16.49 -23.21
C CYS A 67 15.93 17.48 -22.33
N ALA A 68 15.43 18.72 -22.21
CA ALA A 68 16.11 19.75 -21.43
C ALA A 68 16.34 19.29 -19.97
N PRO A 69 17.47 19.67 -19.33
CA PRO A 69 17.73 19.29 -17.95
C PRO A 69 16.58 19.72 -17.02
N GLY A 70 16.08 18.80 -16.19
CA GLY A 70 14.96 19.07 -15.30
C GLY A 70 13.58 18.76 -15.88
N GLU A 71 13.47 18.56 -17.20
CA GLU A 71 12.20 18.22 -17.83
C GLU A 71 11.84 16.74 -17.68
N THR A 72 10.54 16.47 -17.59
CA THR A 72 9.97 15.12 -17.54
C THR A 72 9.46 14.67 -18.92
N TYR A 73 9.07 15.61 -19.79
CA TYR A 73 8.58 15.34 -21.14
C TYR A 73 9.33 16.18 -22.17
N CYS A 74 9.35 15.70 -23.41
CA CYS A 74 10.04 16.36 -24.51
C CYS A 74 9.29 17.65 -24.93
N ASP A 75 7.97 17.54 -24.96
CA ASP A 75 6.99 18.58 -25.30
C ASP A 75 5.60 18.20 -24.73
N ASP A 76 4.61 19.00 -25.10
CA ASP A 76 3.21 18.78 -24.71
C ASP A 76 2.60 17.53 -25.35
N ASP A 77 3.02 17.15 -26.55
CA ASP A 77 2.50 15.96 -27.26
C ASP A 77 2.93 14.69 -26.54
N CYS A 78 4.22 14.60 -26.17
CA CYS A 78 4.79 13.57 -25.30
C CYS A 78 4.00 13.44 -23.98
N ARG A 79 3.63 14.57 -23.35
CA ARG A 79 2.88 14.57 -22.08
C ARG A 79 1.46 14.04 -22.27
N ILE A 80 0.75 14.53 -23.28
CA ILE A 80 -0.65 14.15 -23.55
C ILE A 80 -0.75 12.67 -23.90
N ASP A 81 0.11 12.18 -24.79
CA ASP A 81 0.13 10.77 -25.20
C ASP A 81 0.40 9.83 -24.02
N HIS A 82 1.40 10.14 -23.19
CA HIS A 82 1.67 9.39 -21.97
C HIS A 82 0.45 9.37 -21.02
N GLN A 83 -0.16 10.53 -20.78
CA GLN A 83 -1.35 10.64 -19.91
C GLN A 83 -2.53 9.82 -20.45
N GLN A 84 -2.74 9.81 -21.77
CA GLN A 84 -3.80 9.02 -22.38
C GLN A 84 -3.55 7.51 -22.23
N ARG A 85 -2.31 7.05 -22.38
CA ARG A 85 -1.96 5.64 -22.14
C ARG A 85 -2.22 5.23 -20.70
N GLU A 86 -1.81 6.06 -19.75
CA GLU A 86 -2.07 5.83 -18.32
C GLU A 86 -3.58 5.80 -18.01
N CYS A 87 -4.36 6.72 -18.58
CA CYS A 87 -5.82 6.73 -18.44
C CYS A 87 -6.47 5.46 -19.03
N ARG A 88 -6.01 5.00 -20.21
CA ARG A 88 -6.50 3.75 -20.83
C ARG A 88 -6.14 2.54 -19.95
N ALA A 89 -4.91 2.45 -19.47
CA ALA A 89 -4.46 1.36 -18.60
C ALA A 89 -5.22 1.34 -17.27
N ALA A 90 -5.51 2.51 -16.68
CA ALA A 90 -6.30 2.61 -15.45
C ALA A 90 -7.74 2.10 -15.63
N ARG A 91 -8.37 2.42 -16.77
CA ARG A 91 -9.72 1.90 -17.10
C ARG A 91 -9.76 0.39 -17.28
N LEU A 92 -8.70 -0.20 -17.84
CA LEU A 92 -8.62 -1.66 -18.01
C LEU A 92 -8.35 -2.42 -16.70
N ARG A 93 -7.87 -1.74 -15.66
CA ARG A 93 -7.59 -2.32 -14.33
C ARG A 93 -8.74 -2.14 -13.34
N ALA A 94 -9.77 -1.37 -13.70
CA ALA A 94 -10.95 -1.11 -12.88
C ALA A 94 -12.03 -2.17 -13.15
#